data_AF-A0A942TMD7-F1
#
_entry.id   AF-A0A942TMD7-F1
#
_cell.length_a   1.000
_cell.length_b   1.000
_cell.length_c   1.000
_cell.angle_alpha   90.00
_cell.angle_beta   90.00
_cell.angle_gamma   90.00
#
_symmetry.space_group_name_H-M   'P 1'
#
loop_
_entity.id
_entity.type
_entity.pdbx_description
1 polymer ?
#
loop_
_entity_poly.entity_id
_entity_poly.type
_entity_poly.pdbx_seq_one_letter_code
_entity_poly.pdbx_strand_id
1 'polypeptide(L)'
;MCSGFVQYIGHILLNSTGIVHLSDYNGQIYGNITGFVDQSVYDGQIFKNCREFVHQSGYDGQIFEYRRRFVHQSGYDGQIFEYRRRFVHQSGYDGQIFEYRRRFVHHSVYDGQIFGNITGFVDQSGYDGQIFGNITGFVHLSVYNGQIYGNITGFVHQSGYDGLIFKNSTEFVHQSSYDGQIY
;
A
#
# COMPACT_ATOMS: atom_id res chain seq x y z
N MET A 1 -31.45 7.99 9.21
CA MET A 1 -30.04 7.60 9.38
C MET A 1 -29.59 8.17 10.72
N CYS A 2 -29.34 7.33 11.71
CA CYS A 2 -28.72 7.77 12.96
C CYS A 2 -27.21 7.65 12.78
N SER A 3 -26.51 8.78 12.61
CA SER A 3 -25.05 8.82 12.75
C SER A 3 -24.74 9.03 14.23
N GLY A 4 -24.30 7.97 14.91
CA GLY A 4 -23.69 8.08 16.23
C GLY A 4 -22.18 8.21 16.06
N PHE A 5 -21.60 9.31 16.53
CA PHE A 5 -20.16 9.46 16.68
C PHE A 5 -19.72 8.68 17.92
N VAL A 6 -18.79 7.74 17.79
CA VAL A 6 -18.31 6.91 18.90
C VAL A 6 -16.83 7.20 19.14
N GLN A 7 -16.49 7.63 20.35
CA GLN A 7 -15.12 8.04 20.70
C GLN A 7 -14.12 6.88 20.74
N TYR A 8 -14.56 5.66 21.10
CA TYR A 8 -13.68 4.49 21.15
C TYR A 8 -14.45 3.21 20.87
N ILE A 9 -13.94 2.38 19.97
CA ILE A 9 -14.43 1.02 19.77
C ILE A 9 -13.25 0.06 19.79
N GLY A 10 -13.25 -0.85 20.77
CA GLY A 10 -12.20 -1.86 20.89
C GLY A 10 -12.20 -2.83 19.71
N HIS A 11 -13.37 -3.36 19.34
CA HIS A 11 -13.51 -4.29 18.21
C HIS A 11 -14.79 -4.05 17.43
N ILE A 12 -14.69 -4.07 16.11
CA ILE A 12 -15.82 -3.98 15.19
C ILE A 12 -15.89 -5.28 14.37
N LEU A 13 -17.02 -5.98 14.45
CA LEU A 13 -17.31 -7.16 13.63
C LEU A 13 -18.42 -6.82 12.64
N LEU A 14 -18.10 -6.85 11.35
CA LEU A 14 -19.04 -6.51 10.28
C LEU A 14 -19.36 -7.74 9.43
N ASN A 15 -20.64 -8.09 9.38
CA ASN A 15 -21.19 -9.11 8.48
C ASN A 15 -22.49 -8.61 7.84
N SER A 16 -22.44 -7.43 7.23
CA SER A 16 -23.57 -6.79 6.59
C SER A 16 -23.14 -6.05 5.32
N THR A 17 -24.12 -5.57 4.57
CA THR A 17 -23.91 -4.86 3.31
C THR A 17 -24.17 -3.37 3.53
N GLY A 18 -23.18 -2.50 3.27
CA GLY A 18 -23.38 -1.05 3.27
C GLY A 18 -23.40 -0.45 4.67
N ILE A 19 -22.22 -0.27 5.27
CA ILE A 19 -22.05 0.45 6.54
C ILE A 19 -21.24 1.73 6.29
N VAL A 20 -21.62 2.81 6.98
CA VAL A 20 -20.79 4.00 7.18
C VAL A 20 -20.45 4.04 8.66
N HIS A 21 -19.17 4.14 8.99
CA HIS A 21 -18.67 4.11 10.35
C HIS A 21 -17.74 5.30 10.61
N LEU A 22 -17.90 5.91 11.79
CA LEU A 22 -17.22 7.14 12.21
C LEU A 22 -16.78 6.99 13.67
N SER A 23 -15.48 7.03 13.92
CA SER A 23 -14.93 6.97 15.28
C SER A 23 -13.62 7.73 15.41
N ASP A 24 -13.19 8.03 16.64
CA ASP A 24 -11.81 8.52 16.83
C ASP A 24 -10.83 7.34 16.81
N TYR A 25 -11.17 6.25 17.50
CA TYR A 25 -10.29 5.09 17.66
C TYR A 25 -11.02 3.78 17.40
N ASN A 26 -10.45 2.96 16.51
CA ASN A 26 -10.78 1.55 16.39
C ASN A 26 -9.58 0.70 16.79
N GLY A 27 -9.74 -0.18 17.78
CA GLY A 27 -8.69 -1.12 18.14
C GLY A 27 -8.49 -2.13 17.03
N GLN A 28 -9.54 -2.85 16.67
CA GLN A 28 -9.52 -3.77 15.56
C GLN A 28 -10.84 -3.78 14.76
N ILE A 29 -10.73 -3.80 13.44
CA ILE A 29 -11.88 -3.90 12.54
C ILE A 29 -11.79 -5.19 11.73
N TYR A 30 -12.74 -6.11 11.94
CA TYR A 30 -12.85 -7.38 11.22
C TYR A 30 -14.15 -7.47 10.43
N GLY A 31 -14.14 -8.14 9.29
CA GLY A 31 -15.41 -8.39 8.59
C GLY A 31 -15.34 -8.95 7.18
N ASN A 32 -16.44 -9.60 6.80
CA ASN A 32 -16.79 -9.99 5.44
C ASN A 32 -17.87 -9.03 4.95
N ILE A 33 -17.51 -8.04 4.13
CA ILE A 33 -18.45 -6.96 3.80
C ILE A 33 -18.55 -6.79 2.28
N THR A 34 -19.71 -6.47 1.73
CA THR A 34 -19.80 -6.17 0.30
C THR A 34 -19.44 -4.72 -0.03
N GLY A 35 -19.64 -3.80 0.91
CA GLY A 35 -19.34 -2.37 0.80
C GLY A 35 -19.31 -1.72 2.18
N PHE A 36 -18.20 -1.07 2.52
CA PHE A 36 -17.97 -0.42 3.81
C PHE A 36 -17.19 0.88 3.61
N VAL A 37 -17.62 1.93 4.29
CA VAL A 37 -16.93 3.21 4.38
C VAL A 37 -16.60 3.45 5.85
N ASP A 38 -15.31 3.57 6.13
CA ASP A 38 -14.81 3.91 7.47
C ASP A 38 -14.09 5.26 7.41
N GLN A 39 -14.34 6.09 8.42
CA GLN A 39 -13.51 7.26 8.68
C GLN A 39 -13.15 7.28 10.16
N SER A 40 -11.85 7.20 10.45
CA SER A 40 -11.34 7.22 11.81
C SER A 40 -10.14 8.14 11.96
N VAL A 41 -9.73 8.44 13.20
CA VAL A 41 -8.42 9.07 13.45
C VAL A 41 -7.34 8.00 13.52
N TYR A 42 -7.62 6.90 14.23
CA TYR A 42 -6.69 5.80 14.43
C TYR A 42 -7.38 4.44 14.30
N ASP A 43 -6.80 3.57 13.48
CA ASP A 43 -7.11 2.14 13.48
C ASP A 43 -5.88 1.31 13.87
N GLY A 44 -6.04 0.43 14.86
CA GLY A 44 -4.96 -0.47 15.27
C GLY A 44 -4.71 -1.55 14.21
N GLN A 45 -5.75 -2.35 13.93
CA GLN A 45 -5.66 -3.42 12.94
C GLN A 45 -6.93 -3.54 12.10
N ILE A 46 -6.77 -3.60 10.79
CA ILE A 46 -7.86 -3.76 9.82
C ILE A 46 -7.68 -5.11 9.12
N PHE A 47 -8.54 -6.07 9.41
CA PHE A 47 -8.55 -7.38 8.76
C PHE A 47 -9.82 -7.55 7.97
N LYS A 48 -9.74 -7.33 6.66
CA LYS A 48 -10.93 -7.23 5.83
C LYS A 48 -10.87 -8.11 4.62
N ASN A 49 -11.97 -8.83 4.49
CA ASN A 49 -12.45 -9.29 3.21
C ASN A 49 -13.53 -8.21 2.85
N CYS A 50 -13.13 -7.14 2.12
CA CYS A 50 -13.89 -6.04 1.42
C CYS A 50 -14.22 -6.10 -0.13
N ARG A 51 -15.44 -6.32 -0.66
CA ARG A 51 -15.58 -6.49 -2.16
C ARG A 51 -15.22 -5.16 -2.82
N GLU A 52 -15.75 -4.12 -2.20
CA GLU A 52 -15.40 -2.72 -2.32
C GLU A 52 -15.27 -2.18 -0.89
N PHE A 53 -14.22 -1.41 -0.62
CA PHE A 53 -14.00 -0.74 0.66
C PHE A 53 -13.31 0.59 0.40
N VAL A 54 -13.77 1.60 1.11
CA VAL A 54 -13.20 2.95 1.13
C VAL A 54 -12.85 3.26 2.57
N HIS A 55 -11.59 3.58 2.81
CA HIS A 55 -11.09 3.87 4.15
C HIS A 55 -10.31 5.16 4.17
N GLN A 56 -10.55 5.93 5.23
CA GLN A 56 -9.87 7.18 5.49
C GLN A 56 -9.47 7.24 6.95
N SER A 57 -8.17 7.28 7.22
CA SER A 57 -7.67 7.42 8.60
C SER A 57 -6.52 8.42 8.72
N GLY A 58 -6.23 8.82 9.96
CA GLY A 58 -4.98 9.50 10.27
C GLY A 58 -3.80 8.53 10.38
N TYR A 59 -4.04 7.36 10.99
CA TYR A 59 -3.05 6.32 11.22
C TYR A 59 -3.69 4.94 11.17
N ASP A 60 -3.11 4.01 10.40
CA ASP A 60 -3.38 2.58 10.53
C ASP A 60 -2.13 1.82 10.99
N GLY A 61 -2.29 0.97 12.01
CA GLY A 61 -1.19 0.13 12.49
C GLY A 61 -0.87 -1.00 11.51
N GLN A 62 -1.87 -1.85 11.23
CA GLN A 62 -1.73 -2.95 10.28
C GLN A 62 -2.98 -3.13 9.44
N ILE A 63 -2.80 -3.23 8.12
CA ILE A 63 -3.88 -3.47 7.17
C ILE A 63 -3.64 -4.83 6.51
N PHE A 64 -4.59 -5.75 6.67
CA PHE A 64 -4.61 -7.04 6.01
C PHE A 64 -5.83 -7.14 5.10
N GLU A 65 -5.58 -7.15 3.80
CA GLU A 65 -6.64 -7.03 2.81
C GLU A 65 -6.59 -8.13 1.76
N TYR A 66 -7.76 -8.73 1.51
CA TYR A 66 -7.90 -9.95 0.71
C TYR A 66 -8.81 -9.80 -0.53
N ARG A 67 -8.85 -8.68 -1.29
CA ARG A 67 -9.93 -8.50 -2.29
C ARG A 67 -9.71 -7.67 -3.56
N ARG A 68 -10.79 -7.68 -4.38
CA ARG A 68 -10.89 -7.24 -5.78
C ARG A 68 -10.67 -5.75 -6.04
N ARG A 69 -11.12 -4.86 -5.15
CA ARG A 69 -11.07 -3.39 -5.29
C ARG A 69 -11.11 -2.71 -3.91
N PHE A 70 -10.09 -1.92 -3.63
CA PHE A 70 -9.91 -1.18 -2.39
C PHE A 70 -9.34 0.19 -2.71
N VAL A 71 -9.86 1.20 -2.02
CA VAL A 71 -9.35 2.57 -2.07
C VAL A 71 -9.06 2.98 -0.63
N HIS A 72 -7.83 3.36 -0.38
CA HIS A 72 -7.40 3.75 0.95
C HIS A 72 -6.60 5.02 0.94
N GLN A 73 -6.89 5.82 1.95
CA GLN A 73 -6.21 7.06 2.21
C GLN A 73 -5.85 7.18 3.69
N SER A 74 -4.56 7.24 3.99
CA SER A 74 -4.07 7.41 5.36
C SER A 74 -3.08 8.56 5.46
N GLY A 75 -2.85 9.04 6.68
CA GLY A 75 -1.66 9.84 6.99
C GLY A 75 -0.42 8.97 7.14
N TYR A 76 -0.57 7.81 7.78
CA TYR A 76 0.51 6.86 8.08
C TYR A 76 -0.04 5.44 8.11
N ASP A 77 0.65 4.51 7.45
CA ASP A 77 0.43 3.07 7.63
C ASP A 77 1.69 2.36 8.13
N GLY A 78 1.53 1.58 9.20
CA GLY A 78 2.64 0.81 9.75
C GLY A 78 3.02 -0.35 8.83
N GLN A 79 2.07 -1.25 8.60
CA GLN A 79 2.26 -2.40 7.72
C GLN A 79 1.03 -2.67 6.87
N ILE A 80 1.23 -2.83 5.57
CA ILE A 80 0.18 -3.17 4.61
C ILE A 80 0.48 -4.54 4.03
N PHE A 81 -0.46 -5.47 4.21
CA PHE A 81 -0.39 -6.83 3.67
C PHE A 81 -1.53 -7.05 2.69
N GLU A 82 -1.16 -7.30 1.45
CA GLU A 82 -2.11 -7.30 0.36
C GLU A 82 -2.13 -8.62 -0.43
N TYR A 83 -3.28 -9.31 -0.41
CA TYR A 83 -3.61 -10.45 -1.32
C TYR A 83 -4.81 -10.32 -2.35
N ARG A 84 -4.47 -10.13 -3.65
CA ARG A 84 -5.14 -9.93 -4.99
C ARG A 84 -6.30 -8.92 -5.26
N ARG A 85 -6.13 -7.93 -6.20
CA ARG A 85 -6.51 -7.93 -7.67
C ARG A 85 -6.44 -6.53 -8.31
N ARG A 86 -6.73 -5.47 -7.54
CA ARG A 86 -6.67 -4.05 -7.93
C ARG A 86 -6.83 -3.22 -6.66
N PHE A 87 -5.87 -2.38 -6.36
CA PHE A 87 -5.89 -1.54 -5.18
C PHE A 87 -5.28 -0.19 -5.55
N VAL A 88 -5.84 0.88 -4.98
CA VAL A 88 -5.31 2.23 -5.07
C VAL A 88 -4.98 2.68 -3.66
N HIS A 89 -3.69 2.92 -3.42
CA HIS A 89 -3.18 3.42 -2.16
C HIS A 89 -2.84 4.89 -2.24
N GLN A 90 -3.12 5.64 -1.17
CA GLN A 90 -2.61 6.98 -0.97
C GLN A 90 -2.26 7.17 0.50
N SER A 91 -0.98 7.35 0.80
CA SER A 91 -0.50 7.58 2.17
C SER A 91 0.43 8.78 2.25
N GLY A 92 0.61 9.32 3.45
CA GLY A 92 1.75 10.18 3.73
C GLY A 92 3.03 9.37 3.92
N TYR A 93 2.95 8.28 4.68
CA TYR A 93 4.08 7.42 5.02
C TYR A 93 3.63 5.97 5.13
N ASP A 94 4.36 5.06 4.49
CA ASP A 94 4.19 3.63 4.70
C ASP A 94 5.48 3.00 5.27
N GLY A 95 5.34 2.28 6.37
CA GLY A 95 6.47 1.60 7.00
C GLY A 95 6.93 0.40 6.17
N GLN A 96 6.03 -0.56 6.01
CA GLN A 96 6.28 -1.77 5.22
C GLN A 96 5.07 -2.15 4.37
N ILE A 97 5.30 -2.39 3.09
CA ILE A 97 4.29 -2.83 2.14
C ILE A 97 4.65 -4.25 1.67
N PHE A 98 3.73 -5.19 1.82
CA PHE A 98 3.88 -6.57 1.39
C PHE A 98 2.83 -6.92 0.33
N GLU A 99 3.30 -7.09 -0.90
CA GLU A 99 2.45 -7.30 -2.07
C GLU A 99 2.69 -8.61 -2.79
N TYR A 100 1.60 -9.37 -3.02
CA TYR A 100 1.65 -10.62 -3.77
C TYR A 100 0.59 -10.63 -4.88
N ARG A 101 0.73 -9.83 -5.95
CA ARG A 101 -0.42 -9.47 -6.81
C ARG A 101 -0.19 -9.10 -8.28
N ARG A 102 -1.33 -8.97 -9.00
CA ARG A 102 -1.53 -8.33 -10.32
C ARG A 102 -2.16 -6.94 -10.16
N ARG A 103 -1.57 -5.90 -10.77
CA ARG A 103 -2.07 -4.51 -10.90
C ARG A 103 -2.34 -3.76 -9.58
N PHE A 104 -1.33 -3.03 -9.13
CA PHE A 104 -1.36 -2.15 -7.96
C PHE A 104 -0.97 -0.74 -8.38
N VAL A 105 -1.64 0.26 -7.80
CA VAL A 105 -1.29 1.69 -7.97
C VAL A 105 -1.07 2.27 -6.59
N HIS A 106 0.17 2.68 -6.35
CA HIS A 106 0.65 3.19 -5.09
C HIS A 106 1.07 4.64 -5.20
N HIS A 107 0.72 5.43 -4.19
CA HIS A 107 1.19 6.80 -4.06
C HIS A 107 1.49 7.09 -2.60
N SER A 108 2.72 7.50 -2.31
CA SER A 108 3.10 7.94 -0.97
C SER A 108 4.09 9.11 -1.02
N VAL A 109 4.35 9.75 0.11
CA VAL A 109 5.52 10.64 0.22
C VAL A 109 6.76 9.83 0.58
N TYR A 110 6.61 8.81 1.43
CA TYR A 110 7.70 7.97 1.90
C TYR A 110 7.25 6.53 2.06
N ASP A 111 8.00 5.60 1.48
CA ASP A 111 7.91 4.18 1.76
C ASP A 111 9.21 3.69 2.40
N GLY A 112 9.09 3.04 3.55
CA GLY A 112 10.24 2.44 4.23
C GLY A 112 10.75 1.23 3.48
N GLN A 113 9.90 0.23 3.33
CA GLN A 113 10.24 -1.01 2.64
C GLN A 113 9.06 -1.54 1.84
N ILE A 114 9.28 -1.83 0.56
CA ILE A 114 8.31 -2.48 -0.32
C ILE A 114 8.82 -3.88 -0.64
N PHE A 115 8.03 -4.89 -0.32
CA PHE A 115 8.31 -6.30 -0.60
C PHE A 115 7.24 -6.85 -1.52
N GLY A 116 7.62 -7.52 -2.61
CA GLY A 116 6.60 -8.22 -3.36
C GLY A 116 6.98 -9.20 -4.46
N ASN A 117 5.99 -10.03 -4.79
CA ASN A 117 5.92 -10.75 -6.05
C ASN A 117 4.82 -10.11 -6.89
N ILE A 118 5.20 -9.16 -7.75
CA ILE A 118 4.24 -8.22 -8.34
C ILE A 118 4.22 -8.32 -9.86
N THR A 119 3.03 -8.20 -10.44
CA THR A 119 2.78 -8.19 -11.89
C THR A 119 1.98 -6.93 -12.27
N GLY A 120 2.58 -5.98 -12.98
CA GLY A 120 1.90 -4.73 -13.36
C GLY A 120 1.80 -3.72 -12.22
N PHE A 121 2.90 -3.42 -11.54
CA PHE A 121 2.93 -2.46 -10.43
C PHE A 121 3.18 -1.05 -10.98
N VAL A 122 2.42 -0.06 -10.50
CA VAL A 122 2.71 1.36 -10.69
C VAL A 122 2.89 1.99 -9.32
N ASP A 123 4.05 2.58 -9.12
CA ASP A 123 4.42 3.20 -7.85
C ASP A 123 4.96 4.60 -8.08
N GLN A 124 4.52 5.51 -7.22
CA GLN A 124 4.79 6.93 -7.28
C GLN A 124 5.01 7.47 -5.88
N SER A 125 6.26 7.44 -5.44
CA SER A 125 6.66 7.87 -4.10
C SER A 125 7.54 9.12 -4.17
N GLY A 126 7.68 9.82 -3.04
CA GLY A 126 8.77 10.79 -2.89
C GLY A 126 10.10 10.09 -2.62
N TYR A 127 10.08 9.12 -1.70
CA TYR A 127 11.24 8.39 -1.23
C TYR A 127 10.88 6.93 -1.01
N ASP A 128 11.69 6.02 -1.53
CA ASP A 128 11.64 4.60 -1.16
C ASP A 128 12.94 4.19 -0.48
N GLY A 129 12.83 3.67 0.72
CA GLY A 129 13.98 3.16 1.46
C GLY A 129 14.55 1.93 0.78
N GLN A 130 13.75 0.89 0.67
CA GLN A 130 14.16 -0.37 0.06
C GLN A 130 13.03 -1.05 -0.72
N ILE A 131 13.32 -1.52 -1.92
CA ILE A 131 12.38 -2.31 -2.74
C ILE A 131 12.98 -3.70 -2.95
N PHE A 132 12.23 -4.73 -2.57
CA PHE A 132 12.62 -6.14 -2.69
C PHE A 132 11.55 -6.94 -3.43
N GLY A 133 11.92 -7.68 -4.47
CA GLY A 133 10.92 -8.57 -5.07
C GLY A 133 11.29 -9.34 -6.33
N ASN A 134 10.37 -10.21 -6.75
CA ASN A 134 10.32 -10.64 -8.15
C ASN A 134 9.19 -9.88 -8.84
N ILE A 135 9.54 -8.95 -9.71
CA ILE A 135 8.59 -8.01 -10.28
C ILE A 135 8.53 -8.17 -11.80
N THR A 136 7.31 -8.20 -12.35
CA THR A 136 7.02 -8.33 -13.78
C THR A 136 6.20 -7.12 -14.22
N GLY A 137 6.69 -6.27 -15.13
CA GLY A 137 5.96 -5.08 -15.56
C GLY A 137 5.84 -4.04 -14.44
N PHE A 138 6.97 -3.51 -13.98
CA PHE A 138 7.04 -2.47 -12.95
C PHE A 138 7.21 -1.10 -13.59
N VAL A 139 6.37 -0.14 -13.21
CA VAL A 139 6.58 1.29 -13.49
C VAL A 139 6.80 1.97 -12.16
N HIS A 140 7.98 2.51 -11.96
CA HIS A 140 8.39 3.11 -10.70
C HIS A 140 8.89 4.52 -10.93
N LEU A 141 8.31 5.46 -10.21
CA LEU A 141 8.63 6.87 -10.28
C LEU A 141 8.87 7.37 -8.86
N SER A 142 10.09 7.77 -8.55
CA SER A 142 10.38 8.36 -7.25
C SER A 142 11.40 9.48 -7.32
N VAL A 143 11.55 10.28 -6.26
CA VAL A 143 12.63 11.27 -6.22
C VAL A 143 13.92 10.60 -5.75
N TYR A 144 13.83 9.72 -4.75
CA TYR A 144 14.97 9.03 -4.18
C TYR A 144 14.67 7.56 -3.91
N ASN A 145 15.60 6.69 -4.25
CA ASN A 145 15.60 5.29 -3.84
C ASN A 145 16.86 4.97 -3.06
N GLY A 146 16.70 4.38 -1.87
CA GLY A 146 17.82 3.86 -1.12
C GLY A 146 18.40 2.64 -1.80
N GLN A 147 17.62 1.56 -1.88
CA GLN A 147 18.08 0.31 -2.47
C GLN A 147 16.97 -0.46 -3.22
N ILE A 148 17.32 -1.05 -4.37
CA ILE A 148 16.42 -1.89 -5.16
C ILE A 148 17.09 -3.24 -5.38
N TYR A 149 16.43 -4.32 -4.94
CA TYR A 149 16.90 -5.70 -5.04
C TYR A 149 15.84 -6.60 -5.65
N GLY A 150 16.14 -7.30 -6.75
CA GLY A 150 15.17 -8.26 -7.26
C GLY A 150 15.46 -8.94 -8.60
N ASN A 151 14.65 -9.96 -8.88
CA ASN A 151 14.51 -10.49 -10.24
C ASN A 151 13.41 -9.68 -10.94
N ILE A 152 13.80 -8.70 -11.75
CA ILE A 152 12.85 -7.75 -12.34
C ILE A 152 12.77 -7.94 -13.85
N THR A 153 11.59 -8.19 -14.38
CA THR A 153 11.36 -8.36 -15.83
C THR A 153 10.38 -7.30 -16.32
N GLY A 154 10.75 -6.54 -17.36
CA GLY A 154 9.96 -5.40 -17.83
C GLY A 154 9.88 -4.28 -16.78
N PHE A 155 11.01 -3.67 -16.46
CA PHE A 155 11.10 -2.55 -15.51
C PHE A 155 11.21 -1.23 -16.26
N VAL A 156 10.36 -0.27 -15.91
CA VAL A 156 10.52 1.15 -16.26
C VAL A 156 10.73 1.91 -14.95
N HIS A 157 11.95 2.39 -14.75
CA HIS A 157 12.37 3.10 -13.56
C HIS A 157 12.75 4.52 -13.92
N GLN A 158 12.21 5.49 -13.18
CA GLN A 158 12.66 6.86 -13.25
C GLN A 158 12.82 7.43 -11.85
N SER A 159 14.01 7.96 -11.57
CA SER A 159 14.34 8.56 -10.29
C SER A 159 15.09 9.88 -10.41
N GLY A 160 15.14 10.65 -9.32
CA GLY A 160 16.17 11.67 -9.14
C GLY A 160 17.51 11.03 -8.77
N TYR A 161 17.49 10.19 -7.74
CA TYR A 161 18.67 9.53 -7.18
C TYR A 161 18.37 8.07 -6.85
N ASP A 162 19.29 7.18 -7.21
CA ASP A 162 19.31 5.79 -6.78
C ASP A 162 20.59 5.49 -6.00
N GLY A 163 20.46 4.93 -4.79
CA GLY A 163 21.61 4.52 -3.98
C GLY A 163 22.27 3.25 -4.53
N LEU A 164 21.58 2.12 -4.44
CA LEU A 164 22.08 0.83 -4.89
C LEU A 164 20.99 0.04 -5.64
N ILE A 165 21.29 -0.42 -6.85
CA ILE A 165 20.42 -1.29 -7.63
C ILE A 165 21.15 -2.61 -7.86
N PHE A 166 20.61 -3.70 -7.34
CA PHE A 166 21.06 -5.06 -7.62
C PHE A 166 19.93 -5.82 -8.30
N LYS A 167 20.13 -6.19 -9.57
CA LYS A 167 19.04 -6.78 -10.35
C LYS A 167 19.50 -7.95 -11.20
N ASN A 168 18.59 -8.91 -11.34
CA ASN A 168 18.66 -9.90 -12.41
C ASN A 168 17.48 -9.64 -13.35
N SER A 169 17.74 -8.92 -14.44
CA SER A 169 16.67 -8.36 -15.28
C SER A 169 16.73 -8.75 -16.75
N THR A 170 15.57 -9.08 -17.31
CA THR A 170 15.33 -9.01 -18.76
C THR A 170 14.41 -7.82 -19.03
N GLU A 171 14.80 -6.94 -19.96
CA GLU A 171 14.06 -5.71 -20.33
C GLU A 171 13.98 -4.67 -19.18
N PHE A 172 14.99 -3.81 -19.11
CA PHE A 172 15.12 -2.74 -18.11
C PHE A 172 15.32 -1.39 -18.80
N VAL A 173 14.43 -0.46 -18.53
CA VAL A 173 14.54 0.95 -18.90
C VAL A 173 14.72 1.74 -17.62
N HIS A 174 15.82 2.48 -17.54
CA HIS A 174 16.22 3.21 -16.34
C HIS A 174 16.69 4.59 -16.68
N GLN A 175 16.20 5.56 -15.92
CA GLN A 175 16.58 6.93 -16.03
C GLN A 175 16.67 7.54 -14.63
N SER A 176 17.89 7.83 -14.18
CA SER A 176 18.12 8.61 -12.98
C SER A 176 18.97 9.84 -13.29
N SER A 177 18.92 10.84 -12.40
CA SER A 177 19.90 11.93 -12.46
C SER A 177 21.23 11.53 -11.81
N TYR A 178 21.20 10.57 -10.89
CA TYR A 178 22.37 10.03 -10.21
C TYR A 178 22.14 8.58 -9.79
N ASP A 179 23.10 7.71 -10.10
CA ASP A 179 23.18 6.34 -9.58
C ASP A 179 24.42 6.19 -8.70
N GLY A 180 24.26 5.63 -7.51
CA GLY A 180 25.38 5.24 -6.66
C GLY A 180 26.09 4.00 -7.22
N GLN A 181 25.41 2.85 -7.21
CA GLN A 181 25.94 1.60 -7.76
C GLN A 181 24.84 0.76 -8.42
N ILE A 182 25.15 0.16 -9.58
CA ILE A 182 24.27 -0.76 -10.30
C ILE A 182 25.03 -2.06 -10.58
N TYR A 183 24.46 -3.19 -10.17
CA TYR A 183 24.97 -4.55 -10.35
C TYR A 183 23.97 -5.44 -11.11
#